data_AF-A0A2P6MBK0-F1
#
_entry.id   AF-A0A2P6MBK0-F1
#
_cell.length_a   1.000
_cell.length_b   1.000
_cell.length_c   1.000
_cell.angle_alpha   90.00
_cell.angle_beta   90.00
_cell.angle_gamma   90.00
#
_symmetry.space_group_name_H-M   'P 1'
#
loop_
_entity.id
_entity.type
_entity.pdbx_description
1 polymer ?
#
loop_
_entity_poly.entity_id
_entity_poly.type
_entity_poly.pdbx_seq_one_letter_code
_entity_poly.pdbx_strand_id
1 'polypeptide(L)' 'MAAKNGQTQPHDMAAMSAEEFAKLDADKNGQLSRSELPKEHKFAAHFDMLDTDKNGTLSAAEFAKGHGM' A
#
# COMPACT_ATOMS: atom_id res chain seq x y z
N MET A 1 27.76 6.81 1.16
CA MET A 1 26.34 7.26 1.30
C MET A 1 25.60 6.81 0.05
N ALA A 2 24.52 6.04 0.05
CA ALA A 2 23.46 5.90 1.02
C ALA A 2 23.12 4.42 1.27
N ALA A 3 23.06 4.03 2.55
CA ALA A 3 22.39 2.83 2.96
C ALA A 3 20.88 3.04 2.83
N LYS A 4 20.17 2.07 2.26
CA LYS A 4 18.73 1.85 2.44
C LYS A 4 18.44 0.39 2.12
N ASN A 5 18.66 -0.44 3.15
CA ASN A 5 18.08 -1.76 3.27
C ASN A 5 16.56 -1.64 3.19
N GLY A 6 15.96 -1.98 2.05
CA GLY A 6 14.52 -2.24 1.94
C GLY A 6 14.32 -3.73 1.86
N GLN A 7 14.19 -4.39 3.01
CA GLN A 7 13.87 -5.81 3.06
C GLN A 7 12.39 -6.00 2.77
N THR A 8 12.03 -6.54 1.61
CA THR A 8 10.73 -7.19 1.38
C THR A 8 10.86 -8.30 0.33
N GLN A 9 11.25 -9.49 0.79
CA GLN A 9 10.74 -10.75 0.25
C GLN A 9 9.94 -11.37 1.41
N PRO A 10 8.71 -11.89 1.20
CA PRO A 10 8.64 -13.21 0.58
C PRO A 10 7.36 -13.52 -0.24
N HIS A 11 7.54 -14.41 -1.22
CA HIS A 11 6.53 -15.29 -1.84
C HIS A 11 5.35 -14.63 -2.59
N ASP A 12 5.53 -14.55 -3.92
CA ASP A 12 4.62 -14.72 -5.08
C ASP A 12 3.12 -14.32 -5.05
N MET A 13 2.61 -13.73 -3.98
CA MET A 13 1.26 -13.12 -3.88
C MET A 13 1.35 -11.67 -3.40
N ALA A 14 2.42 -11.30 -2.69
CA ALA A 14 2.69 -9.91 -2.30
C ALA A 14 3.26 -9.05 -3.44
N ALA A 15 3.86 -9.67 -4.47
CA ALA A 15 4.49 -8.96 -5.58
C ALA A 15 3.48 -8.21 -6.46
N MET A 16 2.34 -8.84 -6.79
CA MET A 16 1.27 -8.18 -7.57
C MET A 16 0.71 -6.96 -6.82
N SER A 17 0.40 -7.10 -5.53
CA SER A 17 -0.06 -5.98 -4.71
C SER A 17 1.02 -4.92 -4.51
N ALA A 18 2.30 -5.29 -4.45
CA ALA A 18 3.40 -4.33 -4.31
C ALA A 18 3.63 -3.51 -5.59
N GLU A 19 3.45 -4.09 -6.78
CA GLU A 19 3.57 -3.37 -8.04
C GLU A 19 2.42 -2.37 -8.26
N GLU A 20 1.18 -2.75 -7.90
CA GLU A 20 0.04 -1.82 -7.92
C GLU A 20 0.19 -0.73 -6.85
N PHE A 21 0.63 -1.12 -5.65
CA PHE A 21 0.92 -0.19 -4.57
C PHE A 21 1.98 0.84 -4.97
N ALA A 22 3.10 0.40 -5.54
CA ALA A 22 4.19 1.27 -5.98
C ALA A 22 3.80 2.17 -7.16
N LYS A 23 2.74 1.84 -7.92
CA LYS A 23 2.17 2.72 -8.96
C LYS A 23 1.32 3.84 -8.37
N LEU A 24 0.70 3.59 -7.22
CA LEU A 24 -0.15 4.56 -6.53
C LEU A 24 0.68 5.41 -5.55
N ASP A 25 1.76 4.87 -4.97
CA ASP A 25 2.66 5.54 -4.02
C ASP A 25 3.60 6.46 -4.81
N ALA A 26 3.13 7.70 -4.99
CA ALA A 26 3.81 8.68 -5.82
C ALA A 26 5.07 9.21 -5.11
N ASP A 27 5.03 9.30 -3.78
CA ASP A 27 6.15 9.81 -2.99
C ASP A 27 7.16 8.74 -2.55
N LYS A 28 6.80 7.46 -2.72
CA LYS A 28 7.63 6.28 -2.43
C LYS A 28 8.02 6.17 -0.96
N ASN A 29 7.13 6.58 -0.05
CA ASN A 29 7.34 6.41 1.39
C ASN A 29 6.94 5.02 1.89
N GLY A 30 6.32 4.16 1.06
CA GLY A 30 5.87 2.83 1.45
C GLY A 30 4.48 2.80 2.08
N GLN A 31 3.72 3.90 1.99
CA GLN A 31 2.35 4.07 2.46
C GLN A 31 1.53 4.83 1.39
N LEU A 32 0.26 4.47 1.22
CA LEU A 32 -0.67 5.18 0.34
C LEU A 32 -1.56 6.11 1.13
N SER A 33 -1.39 7.40 0.94
CA SER A 33 -2.23 8.40 1.59
C SER A 33 -3.56 8.60 0.85
N ARG A 34 -4.61 9.11 1.52
CA ARG A 34 -5.86 9.52 0.84
C ARG A 34 -5.69 10.56 -0.29
N SER A 35 -4.59 11.31 -0.29
CA SER A 35 -4.27 12.21 -1.41
C SER A 35 -3.71 11.47 -2.62
N GLU A 36 -3.03 10.35 -2.40
CA GLU A 36 -2.43 9.50 -3.44
C GLU A 36 -3.41 8.44 -3.93
N LEU A 37 -4.34 8.02 -3.06
CA LEU A 37 -5.48 7.17 -3.37
C LEU A 37 -6.74 8.04 -3.55
N PRO A 38 -7.05 8.49 -4.78
CA PRO A 38 -8.24 9.30 -5.02
C PRO A 38 -9.51 8.54 -4.62
N LYS A 39 -10.52 9.26 -4.11
CA LYS A 39 -11.77 8.66 -3.61
C LYS A 39 -12.57 7.89 -4.66
N GLU A 40 -12.34 8.19 -5.93
CA GLU A 40 -12.92 7.46 -7.07
C GLU A 40 -12.22 6.12 -7.33
N HIS A 41 -11.09 5.85 -6.69
CA HIS A 41 -10.39 4.58 -6.81
C HIS A 41 -11.15 3.48 -6.07
N LYS A 42 -11.19 2.28 -6.65
CA LYS A 42 -11.92 1.13 -6.07
C LYS A 42 -11.39 0.78 -4.67
N PHE A 43 -10.10 0.98 -4.44
CA PHE A 43 -9.48 0.80 -3.12
C PHE A 43 -9.80 1.90 -2.12
N ALA A 44 -10.24 3.10 -2.55
CA ALA A 44 -10.61 4.16 -1.62
C ALA A 44 -11.88 3.83 -0.82
N ALA A 45 -12.83 3.11 -1.44
CA ALA A 45 -14.01 2.59 -0.75
C ALA A 45 -13.66 1.53 0.31
N HIS A 46 -12.59 0.78 0.06
CA HIS A 46 -12.06 -0.21 1.01
C HIS A 46 -10.96 0.36 1.90
N PHE A 47 -10.55 1.61 1.71
CA PHE A 47 -9.44 2.22 2.42
C PHE A 47 -9.67 2.18 3.92
N ASP A 48 -10.82 2.68 4.37
CA ASP A 48 -11.21 2.66 5.78
C ASP A 48 -11.37 1.24 6.35
N MET A 49 -11.53 0.22 5.49
CA MET A 49 -11.59 -1.19 5.91
C MET A 49 -10.19 -1.81 6.00
N LEU A 50 -9.23 -1.30 5.24
CA LEU A 50 -7.84 -1.76 5.21
C LEU A 50 -6.96 -1.02 6.22
N ASP A 51 -7.20 0.28 6.40
CA ASP A 51 -6.56 1.19 7.35
C ASP A 51 -7.05 0.83 8.76
N THR A 52 -6.38 -0.16 9.34
CA THR A 52 -6.81 -0.77 10.61
C THR A 52 -6.47 0.14 11.78
N ASP A 53 -5.36 0.87 11.68
CA ASP A 53 -4.92 1.83 12.69
C ASP A 53 -5.52 3.24 12.51
N LYS A 54 -6.24 3.47 11.42
CA LYS A 54 -6.98 4.71 11.12
C LYS A 54 -6.07 5.94 11.09
N ASN A 55 -4.84 5.77 10.60
CA ASN A 55 -3.91 6.89 10.45
C ASN A 55 -4.17 7.71 9.18
N GLY A 56 -5.04 7.26 8.29
CA GLY A 56 -5.35 7.94 7.03
C GLY A 56 -4.37 7.61 5.89
N THR A 57 -3.59 6.54 6.03
CA THR A 57 -2.68 5.96 5.04
C THR A 57 -2.77 4.42 5.04
N LEU A 58 -2.48 3.76 3.92
CA LEU A 58 -2.37 2.30 3.85
C LEU A 58 -0.92 1.90 3.71
N SER A 59 -0.39 1.14 4.66
CA SER A 59 0.92 0.54 4.51
C SER A 59 0.89 -0.57 3.46
N ALA A 60 2.04 -0.90 2.85
CA ALA A 60 2.14 -2.03 1.92
C ALA A 60 1.59 -3.35 2.50
N ALA A 61 1.76 -3.56 3.81
CA ALA A 61 1.22 -4.71 4.52
C ALA A 61 -0.32 -4.72 4.62
N GLU A 62 -0.94 -3.55 4.82
CA GLU A 62 -2.39 -3.39 4.90
C GLU A 62 -3.04 -3.53 3.53
N PHE A 63 -2.40 -2.93 2.51
CA PHE A 63 -2.81 -3.06 1.12
C PHE A 63 -2.75 -4.51 0.64
N ALA A 64 -1.67 -5.25 0.97
CA ALA A 64 -1.54 -6.66 0.65
C ALA A 64 -2.59 -7.53 1.35
N LYS A 65 -2.98 -7.18 2.59
CA LYS A 65 -4.02 -7.89 3.34
C LYS A 65 -5.41 -7.74 2.71
N GLY A 66 -5.66 -6.64 2.01
CA GLY A 66 -6.93 -6.37 1.32
C GLY A 66 -7.17 -7.13 0.04
N HIS A 67 -6.10 -7.57 -0.64
CA HIS A 67 -6.17 -8.25 -1.93
C HIS A 67 -6.35 -9.78 -1.80
N GLY A 68 -6.35 -10.31 -0.57
CA GLY A 68 -6.41 -11.75 -0.28
C GLY A 68 -7.79 -12.31 0.08
N MET A 69 -8.89 -11.60 -0.22
CA MET A 69 -10.28 -12.05 -0.02
C MET A 69 -10.93 -12.47 -1.34
#